data_AF-N9LHM2-F1
#
_entry.id   AF-N9LHM2-F1
#
_cell.length_a   1.000
_cell.length_b   1.000
_cell.length_c   1.000
_cell.angle_alpha   90.00
_cell.angle_beta   90.00
_cell.angle_gamma   90.00
#
_symmetry.space_group_name_H-M   'P 1'
#
loop_
_entity.id
_entity.type
_entity.pdbx_description
1 polymer ?
#
loop_
_entity_poly.entity_id
_entity_poly.type
_entity_poly.pdbx_seq_one_letter_code
_entity_poly.pdbx_strand_id
1 'polypeptide(L)' 'MKTTGQFINDTLQHSFLILWKEDKQKWEVGCALLKINLQADTYAEAIQSLAKAILDYNLSQEFSNAIEEYREDYLKSNK' A
#
# COMPACT_ATOMS: atom_id res chain seq x y z
N MET A 1 21.91 -2.03 -15.50
CA MET A 1 21.40 -3.16 -14.68
C MET A 1 20.98 -2.57 -13.34
N LYS A 2 19.72 -2.71 -12.92
CA LYS A 2 19.30 -2.26 -11.57
C LYS A 2 19.85 -3.24 -10.54
N THR A 3 20.33 -2.72 -9.41
CA THR A 3 20.74 -3.56 -8.27
C THR A 3 19.49 -4.16 -7.61
N THR A 4 19.63 -5.28 -6.91
CA THR A 4 18.53 -5.90 -6.15
C THR A 4 17.88 -4.92 -5.17
N GLY A 5 18.67 -4.05 -4.54
CA GLY A 5 18.16 -2.98 -3.67
C GLY A 5 17.33 -1.93 -4.42
N GLN A 6 17.73 -1.54 -5.62
CA GLN A 6 16.93 -0.65 -6.48
C GLN A 6 15.63 -1.30 -6.92
N PHE A 7 15.66 -2.57 -7.30
CA PHE A 7 14.45 -3.30 -7.69
C PHE A 7 13.44 -3.42 -6.54
N ILE A 8 13.91 -3.74 -5.34
CA ILE A 8 13.08 -3.79 -4.14
C ILE A 8 12.51 -2.41 -3.83
N ASN A 9 13.34 -1.36 -3.87
CA ASN A 9 12.87 0.00 -3.58
C ASN A 9 11.81 0.47 -4.60
N ASP A 10 12.03 0.22 -5.89
CA ASP A 10 11.08 0.54 -6.95
C ASP A 10 9.76 -0.24 -6.79
N THR A 11 9.83 -1.51 -6.37
CA THR A 11 8.64 -2.35 -6.15
C THR A 11 7.86 -1.92 -4.90
N LEU A 12 8.57 -1.60 -3.82
CA LEU A 12 7.95 -1.18 -2.55
C LEU A 12 7.41 0.24 -2.60
N GLN A 13 7.90 1.09 -3.51
CA GLN A 13 7.36 2.44 -3.71
C GLN A 13 5.87 2.43 -4.07
N HIS A 14 5.43 1.43 -4.82
CA HIS A 14 4.04 1.27 -5.26
C HIS A 14 3.22 0.31 -4.38
N SER A 15 3.79 -0.17 -3.27
CA SER A 15 3.15 -1.15 -2.39
C SER A 15 2.64 -0.50 -1.11
N PHE A 16 1.63 -1.12 -0.50
CA PHE A 16 1.24 -0.88 0.89
C PHE A 16 1.93 -1.90 1.78
N LEU A 17 2.75 -1.43 2.71
CA LEU A 17 3.43 -2.26 3.70
C LEU A 17 2.69 -2.16 5.01
N ILE A 18 2.39 -3.31 5.62
CA ILE A 18 1.87 -3.40 6.98
C ILE A 18 2.84 -4.28 7.77
N LEU A 19 3.51 -3.68 8.76
CA LEU A 19 4.61 -4.32 9.48
C LEU A 19 4.36 -4.21 10.99
N TRP A 20 4.57 -5.30 11.71
CA TRP A 20 4.63 -5.25 13.16
C TRP A 20 5.98 -4.71 13.61
N LYS A 21 5.97 -3.66 14.45
CA LYS A 21 7.16 -3.04 15.03
C LYS A 21 7.31 -3.48 16.47
N GLU A 22 8.24 -4.40 16.72
CA GLU A 22 8.43 -4.93 18.08
C GLU A 22 8.92 -3.89 19.08
N ASP A 23 9.71 -2.92 18.64
CA ASP A 23 10.20 -1.83 19.49
C ASP A 23 9.06 -0.92 19.99
N LYS A 24 7.99 -0.79 19.21
CA LYS A 24 6.85 0.08 19.52
C LYS A 24 5.60 -0.68 19.97
N GLN A 25 5.59 -2.01 19.82
CA GLN A 25 4.41 -2.85 19.99
C GLN A 25 3.20 -2.31 19.20
N LYS A 26 3.44 -1.89 17.94
CA LYS A 26 2.43 -1.31 17.05
C LYS A 26 2.57 -1.84 15.64
N TRP A 27 1.46 -1.85 14.92
CA TRP A 27 1.44 -2.03 13.48
C TRP A 27 1.76 -0.70 12.79
N GLU A 28 2.74 -0.70 11.89
CA GLU A 28 3.06 0.43 11.02
C GLU A 28 2.56 0.15 9.59
N VAL A 29 1.83 1.11 9.03
CA VAL A 29 1.36 1.10 7.65
C VAL A 29 2.10 2.16 6.86
N GLY A 30 2.74 1.75 5.76
CA GLY A 30 3.51 2.64 4.89
C GLY A 30 3.15 2.50 3.42
N CYS A 31 3.03 3.62 2.71
CA CYS A 31 3.07 3.66 1.24
C CYS A 31 3.79 4.93 0.80
N ALA A 32 4.94 4.77 0.13
CA ALA A 32 5.77 5.91 -0.26
C ALA A 32 5.10 6.78 -1.33
N LEU A 33 4.46 6.15 -2.34
CA LEU A 33 3.77 6.86 -3.42
C LEU A 33 2.67 7.79 -2.90
N LEU A 34 1.84 7.30 -1.97
CA LEU A 34 0.72 8.04 -1.41
C LEU A 34 1.07 8.81 -0.13
N LYS A 35 2.36 8.81 0.27
CA LYS A 35 2.85 9.43 1.52
C LYS A 35 2.08 8.98 2.77
N ILE A 36 1.62 7.73 2.79
CA ILE A 36 0.92 7.15 3.94
C ILE A 36 1.96 6.67 4.94
N ASN A 37 1.81 7.11 6.20
CA ASN A 37 2.56 6.64 7.35
C ASN A 37 1.63 6.65 8.57
N LEU A 38 1.13 5.48 8.97
CA LEU A 38 0.14 5.33 10.03
C LEU A 38 0.61 4.29 11.04
N GLN A 39 0.12 4.42 12.27
CA GLN A 39 0.35 3.44 13.33
C GLN A 39 -0.99 3.00 13.92
N ALA A 40 -1.08 1.73 14.30
CA ALA A 40 -2.27 1.13 14.89
C ALA A 40 -1.88 0.12 15.98
N ASP A 41 -2.74 -0.05 16.97
CA ASP A 41 -2.50 -0.98 18.08
C ASP A 41 -2.86 -2.42 17.66
N THR A 42 -3.85 -2.57 16.77
CA THR A 42 -4.24 -3.86 16.21
C THR A 42 -4.08 -3.93 14.68
N TYR A 43 -3.96 -5.14 14.14
CA TYR A 43 -3.89 -5.35 12.70
C TYR A 43 -5.18 -4.90 12.00
N ALA A 44 -6.33 -5.10 12.66
CA ALA A 44 -7.63 -4.68 12.12
C ALA A 44 -7.71 -3.15 11.98
N GLU A 45 -7.24 -2.41 12.99
CA GLU A 45 -7.14 -0.95 12.94
C GLU A 45 -6.15 -0.48 11.87
N ALA A 46 -5.04 -1.19 11.66
CA ALA A 46 -4.08 -0.90 10.60
C ALA A 46 -4.75 -0.97 9.22
N ILE A 47 -5.52 -2.03 8.97
CA ILE A 47 -6.27 -2.22 7.72
C ILE A 47 -7.37 -1.16 7.54
N GLN A 48 -8.13 -0.87 8.59
CA GLN A 48 -9.17 0.16 8.53
C GLN A 48 -8.59 1.55 8.25
N SER A 49 -7.49 1.90 8.93
CA SER A 49 -6.81 3.18 8.75
C SER A 49 -6.22 3.30 7.35
N LEU A 50 -5.66 2.21 6.82
CA LEU A 50 -5.19 2.15 5.45
C LEU A 50 -6.32 2.37 4.44
N ALA A 51 -7.41 1.60 4.56
CA ALA A 51 -8.56 1.70 3.66
C ALA A 51 -9.16 3.11 3.68
N LYS A 52 -9.28 3.71 4.87
CA LYS A 52 -9.72 5.09 5.02
C LYS A 52 -8.76 6.07 4.32
N ALA A 53 -7.45 5.94 4.52
CA ALA A 53 -6.48 6.81 3.87
C ALA A 53 -6.51 6.71 2.35
N ILE A 54 -6.79 5.53 1.78
CA ILE A 54 -7.00 5.34 0.34
C ILE A 54 -8.28 6.05 -0.14
N LEU A 55 -9.37 5.91 0.61
CA LEU A 55 -10.66 6.52 0.28
C LEU A 55 -10.67 8.04 0.43
N ASP A 56 -9.97 8.57 1.43
CA ASP A 56 -9.82 10.01 1.68
C ASP A 56 -8.81 10.63 0.71
N TYR A 57 -7.94 9.83 0.09
CA TYR A 57 -7.08 10.31 -0.97
C TYR A 57 -7.97 10.71 -2.14
N ASN A 58 -7.82 11.95 -2.62
CA ASN A 58 -8.46 12.37 -3.86
C ASN A 58 -7.70 11.69 -5.01
N LEU A 59 -7.96 10.39 -5.19
CA LEU A 59 -7.33 9.55 -6.20
C LEU A 59 -7.58 10.23 -7.54
N SER A 60 -6.49 10.63 -8.20
CA SER A 60 -6.59 11.31 -9.48
C SER A 60 -7.34 10.41 -10.46
N GLN A 61 -8.02 11.03 -11.42
CA GLN A 61 -8.69 10.28 -12.49
C GLN A 61 -7.74 9.28 -13.17
N GLU A 62 -6.45 9.59 -13.25
CA GLU A 62 -5.41 8.70 -13.76
C GLU A 62 -5.22 7.44 -12.91
N PHE A 63 -5.25 7.53 -11.58
CA PHE A 63 -5.16 6.34 -10.72
C PHE A 63 -6.40 5.45 -10.87
N SER A 64 -7.59 6.05 -10.90
CA SER A 64 -8.84 5.32 -11.14
C SER A 64 -8.86 4.63 -12.51
N ASN A 65 -8.40 5.33 -13.55
CA ASN A 65 -8.29 4.78 -14.89
C ASN A 65 -7.27 3.63 -14.95
N ALA A 66 -6.12 3.76 -14.27
CA ALA A 66 -5.11 2.72 -14.20
C ALA A 66 -5.61 1.48 -13.46
N ILE A 67 -6.38 1.65 -12.37
CA ILE A 67 -7.07 0.51 -11.74
C ILE A 67 -7.97 -0.16 -12.77
N GLU A 68 -8.95 0.55 -13.36
CA GLU A 68 -9.90 -0.07 -14.29
C GLU A 68 -9.23 -0.72 -15.52
N GLU A 69 -8.12 -0.19 -16.03
CA GLU A 69 -7.36 -0.77 -17.14
C GLU A 69 -6.87 -2.20 -16.83
N TYR A 70 -6.38 -2.43 -15.61
CA TYR A 70 -5.86 -3.74 -15.20
C TYR A 70 -6.89 -4.61 -14.48
N ARG A 71 -8.18 -4.24 -14.51
CA ARG A 71 -9.26 -4.88 -13.76
C ARG A 71 -9.42 -6.36 -13.95
N GLU A 72 -9.30 -6.81 -15.18
CA GLU A 72 -9.41 -8.22 -15.51
C GLU A 72 -8.25 -9.03 -14.92
N ASP A 73 -7.06 -8.44 -14.78
CA ASP A 73 -5.85 -9.17 -14.38
C ASP A 73 -5.88 -9.53 -12.88
N TYR A 74 -6.28 -8.59 -12.02
CA TYR A 74 -6.39 -8.87 -10.58
C TYR A 74 -7.69 -9.58 -10.18
N LEU A 75 -8.74 -9.58 -11.03
CA LEU A 75 -9.91 -10.44 -10.83
C LEU A 75 -9.64 -11.89 -11.26
N LYS A 76 -8.77 -12.12 -12.25
CA LYS A 76 -8.41 -13.46 -12.73
C LYS A 76 -7.24 -14.10 -12.00
N SER A 77 -6.41 -13.32 -11.29
CA SER A 77 -5.29 -13.84 -10.48
C SER A 77 -5.71 -14.67 -9.26
N ASN A 78 -7.02 -14.80 -9.01
CA ASN A 78 -7.60 -15.61 -7.94
C ASN A 78 -8.09 -16.99 -8.42
N LYS A 79 -7.54 -17.51 -9.53
CA LYS A 79 -7.74 -18.88 -10.01
C LYS A 79 -6.45 -19.68 -10.00
#